data_AF-A0A7X9EBC7-F1
#
_entry.id   AF-A0A7X9EBC7-F1
#
_cell.length_a   1.000
_cell.length_b   1.000
_cell.length_c   1.000
_cell.angle_alpha   90.00
_cell.angle_beta   90.00
_cell.angle_gamma   90.00
#
_symmetry.space_group_name_H-M   'P 1'
#
loop_
_entity.id
_entity.type
_entity.pdbx_description
1 polymer ?
#
loop_
_entity_poly.entity_id
_entity_poly.type
_entity_poly.pdbx_seq_one_letter_code
_entity_poly.pdbx_strand_id
1 'polypeptide(L)'
;TTICCTRYGNVMASRGSVIPLWIDQMKAGKDITITDPAMTRFMMTLDDAVDLVLYAFEQGKNGDLFIQKAPAATLDVLSKALKELYNTDTQIRVIGTRHGEKLYESLVTREEMAKSIDMGQYYRIPCDERNLNYDKFFVEGEDSISKAEDYNSHNTSQLDIEGMKKLLLKLDIIQEDINNL
;
A
#
# COMPACT_ATOMS: atom_id res chain seq x y z
N THR A 1 -19.07 20.57 -12.24
CA THR A 1 -18.55 19.68 -11.18
C THR A 1 -17.51 18.77 -11.80
N THR A 2 -16.34 18.66 -11.18
CA THR A 2 -15.32 17.69 -11.57
C THR A 2 -15.41 16.50 -10.63
N ILE A 3 -15.39 15.28 -11.18
CA ILE A 3 -15.36 14.04 -10.40
C ILE A 3 -14.00 13.39 -10.64
N CYS A 4 -13.27 13.06 -9.59
CA CYS A 4 -12.04 12.26 -9.68
C CYS A 4 -11.93 11.36 -8.44
N CYS A 5 -11.06 10.36 -8.51
CA CYS A 5 -10.91 9.35 -7.47
C CYS A 5 -9.45 9.24 -7.03
N THR A 6 -9.24 8.83 -5.78
CA THR A 6 -7.96 8.35 -5.28
C THR A 6 -8.06 6.87 -4.95
N ARG A 7 -6.98 6.12 -5.16
CA ARG A 7 -6.84 4.72 -4.72
C ARG A 7 -5.51 4.56 -4.02
N TYR A 8 -5.54 3.98 -2.83
CA TYR A 8 -4.38 3.77 -1.98
C TYR A 8 -4.49 2.46 -1.21
N GLY A 9 -3.37 1.98 -0.69
CA GLY A 9 -3.29 0.77 0.12
C GLY A 9 -3.79 0.99 1.55
N ASN A 10 -3.58 0.01 2.42
CA ASN A 10 -3.90 0.18 3.84
C ASN A 10 -3.05 1.29 4.45
N VAL A 11 -3.69 2.11 5.28
CA VAL A 11 -3.01 3.12 6.10
C VAL A 11 -2.40 2.44 7.31
N MET A 12 -1.11 2.68 7.56
CA MET A 12 -0.42 2.13 8.71
C MET A 12 -1.04 2.65 10.01
N ALA A 13 -1.04 1.79 11.04
CA ALA A 13 -1.61 2.08 12.35
C ALA A 13 -3.11 2.47 12.35
N SER A 14 -3.85 2.21 11.28
CA SER A 14 -5.31 2.41 11.30
C SER A 14 -5.98 1.50 12.34
N ARG A 15 -7.13 1.91 12.86
CA ARG A 15 -7.90 1.12 13.83
C ARG A 15 -8.21 -0.28 13.28
N GLY A 16 -7.88 -1.31 14.06
CA GLY A 16 -8.11 -2.71 13.68
C GLY A 16 -7.11 -3.28 12.67
N SER A 17 -6.06 -2.52 12.31
CA SER A 17 -4.98 -3.02 11.46
C SER A 17 -3.98 -3.88 12.24
N VAL A 18 -3.03 -4.46 11.51
CA VAL A 18 -2.05 -5.41 12.04
C VAL A 18 -1.03 -4.78 13.00
N ILE A 19 -0.65 -3.50 12.78
CA ILE A 19 0.37 -2.82 13.60
C ILE A 19 -0.12 -2.65 15.05
N PRO A 20 -1.29 -2.04 15.32
CA PRO A 20 -1.82 -1.93 16.69
C PRO A 20 -2.06 -3.30 17.33
N LEU A 21 -2.56 -4.28 16.56
CA LEU A 21 -2.78 -5.64 17.05
C LEU A 21 -1.48 -6.27 17.57
N TRP A 22 -0.38 -6.16 16.83
CA TRP A 22 0.89 -6.74 17.23
C TRP A 22 1.53 -6.00 18.40
N ILE A 23 1.39 -4.67 18.47
CA ILE A 23 1.79 -3.88 19.63
C ILE A 23 1.05 -4.35 20.89
N ASP A 24 -0.27 -4.50 20.81
CA ASP A 24 -1.09 -4.98 21.93
C ASP A 24 -0.71 -6.41 22.33
N GLN A 25 -0.40 -7.29 21.36
CA GLN A 25 0.08 -8.64 21.61
C GLN A 25 1.43 -8.62 22.35
N MET A 26 2.41 -7.86 21.87
CA MET A 26 3.72 -7.71 22.50
C MET A 26 3.60 -7.18 23.93
N LYS A 27 2.84 -6.10 24.14
CA LYS A 27 2.61 -5.51 25.47
C LYS A 27 1.92 -6.45 26.44
N ALA A 28 1.04 -7.32 25.93
CA ALA A 28 0.37 -8.34 26.73
C ALA A 28 1.22 -9.61 26.95
N GLY A 29 2.48 -9.65 26.48
CA GLY A 29 3.34 -10.83 26.56
C GLY A 29 2.86 -12.00 25.72
N LYS A 30 2.06 -11.75 24.68
CA LYS A 30 1.52 -12.75 23.74
C LYS A 30 2.37 -12.79 22.48
N ASP A 31 2.36 -13.94 21.81
CA ASP A 31 2.97 -14.11 20.50
C ASP A 31 2.33 -13.18 19.46
N ILE A 32 3.17 -12.66 18.56
CA ILE A 32 2.71 -11.99 17.35
C ILE A 32 2.16 -13.03 16.38
N THR A 33 0.94 -12.82 15.88
CA THR A 33 0.35 -13.71 14.87
C THR A 33 0.52 -13.17 13.46
N ILE A 34 1.23 -13.92 12.60
CA ILE A 34 1.41 -13.63 11.18
C ILE A 34 0.62 -14.64 10.35
N THR A 35 -0.06 -14.18 9.30
CA THR A 35 -0.79 -15.06 8.37
C THR A 35 0.19 -15.79 7.45
N ASP A 36 0.81 -15.06 6.53
CA ASP A 36 1.88 -15.53 5.66
C ASP A 36 3.05 -14.53 5.69
N PRO A 37 4.25 -14.93 6.14
CA PRO A 37 5.42 -14.05 6.21
C PRO A 37 5.81 -13.43 4.86
N ALA A 38 5.50 -14.08 3.74
CA ALA A 38 5.83 -13.61 2.39
C ALA A 38 4.81 -12.60 1.83
N MET A 39 3.68 -12.38 2.51
CA MET A 39 2.71 -11.36 2.08
C MET A 39 3.34 -9.98 2.08
N THR A 40 3.16 -9.23 0.99
CA THR A 40 3.56 -7.81 0.92
C THR A 40 2.35 -6.90 1.02
N ARG A 41 2.54 -5.75 1.66
CA ARG A 41 1.55 -4.66 1.66
C ARG A 41 2.26 -3.35 1.37
N PHE A 42 1.58 -2.45 0.69
CA PHE A 42 2.04 -1.06 0.57
C PHE A 42 2.08 -0.41 1.94
N MET A 43 3.15 0.31 2.23
CA MET A 43 3.34 1.01 3.50
C MET A 43 3.08 2.50 3.27
N MET A 44 1.94 2.96 3.77
CA MET A 44 1.45 4.34 3.60
C MET A 44 1.03 4.91 4.94
N THR A 45 1.50 6.11 5.30
CA THR A 45 1.06 6.80 6.52
C THR A 45 -0.32 7.42 6.31
N LEU A 46 -0.93 7.92 7.39
CA LEU A 46 -2.17 8.71 7.26
C LEU A 46 -1.90 10.01 6.49
N ASP A 47 -0.77 10.66 6.75
CA ASP A 47 -0.36 11.88 6.06
C ASP A 47 -0.20 11.65 4.56
N ASP A 48 0.42 10.54 4.15
CA ASP A 48 0.56 10.16 2.74
C ASP A 48 -0.83 10.05 2.06
N ALA A 49 -1.80 9.42 2.72
CA ALA A 49 -3.16 9.29 2.19
C ALA A 49 -3.88 10.65 2.10
N VAL A 50 -3.64 11.55 3.06
CA VAL A 50 -4.17 12.93 3.02
C VAL A 50 -3.53 13.71 1.88
N ASP A 51 -2.21 13.63 1.72
CA ASP A 51 -1.45 14.28 0.65
C ASP A 51 -1.93 13.82 -0.74
N LEU A 52 -2.24 12.54 -0.90
CA LEU A 52 -2.83 12.02 -2.14
C LEU A 52 -4.20 12.65 -2.45
N VAL A 53 -5.06 12.82 -1.43
CA VAL A 53 -6.37 13.46 -1.60
C VAL A 53 -6.23 14.94 -1.97
N LEU A 54 -5.33 15.66 -1.29
CA LEU A 54 -5.03 17.05 -1.58
C LEU A 54 -4.45 17.21 -3.00
N TYR A 55 -3.55 16.33 -3.40
CA TYR A 55 -2.96 16.33 -4.73
C TYR A 55 -4.04 16.11 -5.82
N ALA A 56 -4.92 15.14 -5.63
CA ALA A 56 -6.03 14.89 -6.55
C ALA A 56 -7.02 16.07 -6.59
N PHE A 57 -7.24 16.74 -5.46
CA PHE A 57 -8.09 17.93 -5.40
C PHE A 57 -7.53 19.09 -6.24
N GLU A 58 -6.21 19.31 -6.20
CA GLU A 58 -5.55 20.39 -6.96
C GLU A 58 -5.35 20.06 -8.44
N GLN A 59 -4.97 18.82 -8.76
CA GLN A 59 -4.53 18.43 -10.11
C GLN A 59 -5.61 17.68 -10.91
N GLY A 60 -6.73 17.33 -10.27
CA GLY A 60 -7.71 16.41 -10.83
C GLY A 60 -8.48 16.95 -12.02
N LYS A 61 -8.53 16.16 -13.10
CA LYS A 61 -9.48 16.33 -14.20
C LYS A 61 -10.62 15.33 -14.08
N ASN A 62 -11.69 15.58 -14.83
CA ASN A 62 -12.89 14.76 -14.73
C ASN A 62 -12.61 13.31 -15.16
N GLY A 63 -12.91 12.37 -14.27
CA GLY A 63 -12.70 10.94 -14.42
C GLY A 63 -11.27 10.45 -14.12
N ASP A 64 -10.36 11.32 -13.68
CA ASP A 64 -9.01 10.89 -13.29
C ASP A 64 -9.06 9.98 -12.05
N LEU A 65 -8.17 8.99 -12.06
CA LEU A 65 -7.82 8.18 -10.89
C LEU A 65 -6.36 8.45 -10.51
N PHE A 66 -6.13 8.84 -9.24
CA PHE A 66 -4.79 9.08 -8.70
C PHE A 66 -4.36 7.97 -7.74
N ILE A 67 -3.10 7.56 -7.87
CA ILE A 67 -2.42 6.62 -6.98
C ILE A 67 -1.09 7.24 -6.56
N GLN A 68 -0.79 7.24 -5.27
CA GLN A 68 0.55 7.60 -4.79
C GLN A 68 1.47 6.39 -4.87
N LYS A 69 2.68 6.59 -5.38
CA LYS A 69 3.73 5.56 -5.37
C LYS A 69 4.18 5.37 -3.92
N ALA A 70 4.13 4.12 -3.45
CA ALA A 70 4.47 3.77 -2.09
C ALA A 70 5.44 2.57 -2.07
N PRO A 71 6.37 2.52 -1.11
CA PRO A 71 7.14 1.32 -0.87
C PRO A 71 6.23 0.23 -0.29
N ALA A 72 6.71 -1.01 -0.28
CA ALA A 72 6.05 -2.13 0.37
C ALA A 72 7.01 -2.86 1.31
N ALA A 73 6.45 -3.65 2.22
CA ALA A 73 7.21 -4.54 3.08
C ALA A 73 6.49 -5.89 3.20
N THR A 74 7.27 -6.94 3.45
CA THR A 74 6.71 -8.23 3.84
C THR A 74 6.22 -8.19 5.29
N LEU A 75 5.27 -9.08 5.63
CA LEU A 75 4.85 -9.23 7.03
C LEU A 75 6.00 -9.68 7.94
N ASP A 76 6.95 -10.44 7.41
CA ASP A 76 8.19 -10.81 8.12
C ASP A 76 9.03 -9.56 8.48
N VAL A 77 9.32 -8.70 7.50
CA VAL A 77 10.08 -7.45 7.73
C VAL A 77 9.35 -6.54 8.73
N LEU A 78 8.04 -6.37 8.57
CA LEU A 78 7.23 -5.56 9.48
C LEU A 78 7.30 -6.08 10.92
N SER A 79 7.16 -7.40 11.10
CA SER A 79 7.16 -8.01 12.44
C SER A 79 8.53 -7.88 13.12
N LYS A 80 9.63 -8.07 12.38
CA LYS A 80 10.99 -7.93 12.89
C LYS A 80 11.31 -6.48 13.24
N ALA A 81 10.93 -5.53 12.37
CA ALA A 81 11.10 -4.11 12.62
C ALA A 81 10.38 -3.66 13.91
N LEU A 82 9.14 -4.12 14.14
CA LEU A 82 8.42 -3.84 15.38
C LEU A 82 9.09 -4.48 16.60
N LYS A 83 9.50 -5.75 16.52
CA LYS A 83 10.21 -6.40 17.63
C LYS A 83 11.49 -5.67 18.04
N GLU A 84 12.28 -5.25 17.05
CA GLU A 84 13.52 -4.49 17.29
C GLU A 84 13.22 -3.10 17.90
N LEU A 85 12.20 -2.39 17.41
CA LEU A 85 11.81 -1.08 17.97
C LEU A 85 11.34 -1.17 19.42
N TYR A 86 10.58 -2.20 19.76
CA TYR A 86 10.07 -2.43 21.12
C TYR A 86 11.06 -3.23 22.00
N ASN A 87 12.26 -3.54 21.50
CA ASN A 87 13.29 -4.31 22.18
C ASN A 87 12.74 -5.59 22.86
N THR A 88 11.98 -6.38 22.10
CA THR A 88 11.27 -7.57 22.62
C THR A 88 11.60 -8.85 21.87
N ASP A 89 11.73 -9.94 22.62
CA ASP A 89 11.95 -11.30 22.12
C ASP A 89 10.64 -12.05 21.80
N THR A 90 9.49 -11.37 21.78
CA THR A 90 8.17 -11.95 21.49
C THR A 90 8.20 -12.93 20.31
N GLN A 91 7.65 -14.12 20.50
CA GLN A 91 7.65 -15.15 19.45
C GLN A 91 6.69 -14.78 18.33
N ILE A 92 7.02 -15.23 17.11
CA ILE A 92 6.17 -15.07 15.93
C ILE A 92 5.50 -16.41 15.64
N ARG A 93 4.17 -16.43 15.65
CA ARG A 93 3.36 -17.60 15.32
C ARG A 93 2.69 -17.43 13.97
N VAL A 94 3.04 -18.31 13.02
CA VAL A 94 2.37 -18.36 11.71
C VAL A 94 1.03 -19.08 11.84
N ILE A 95 -0.05 -18.41 11.46
CA ILE A 95 -1.42 -18.93 11.55
C ILE A 95 -2.01 -19.33 10.19
N GLY A 96 -1.29 -19.07 9.10
CA GLY A 96 -1.72 -19.31 7.73
C GLY A 96 -2.57 -18.18 7.16
N THR A 97 -2.66 -18.14 5.84
CA THR A 97 -3.45 -17.17 5.06
C THR A 97 -4.95 -17.29 5.39
N ARG A 98 -5.57 -16.17 5.76
CA ARG A 98 -7.03 -16.15 6.02
C ARG A 98 -7.80 -16.08 4.70
N HIS A 99 -9.07 -16.46 4.76
CA HIS A 99 -9.94 -16.41 3.58
C HIS A 99 -10.04 -14.99 3.02
N GLY A 100 -9.84 -14.85 1.71
CA GLY A 100 -9.93 -13.57 1.00
C GLY A 100 -8.66 -12.71 1.03
N GLU A 101 -7.60 -13.13 1.71
CA GLU A 101 -6.33 -12.42 1.68
C GLU A 101 -5.51 -12.77 0.43
N LYS A 102 -4.88 -11.76 -0.17
CA LYS A 102 -3.94 -11.94 -1.27
C LYS A 102 -2.50 -11.96 -0.76
N LEU A 103 -1.63 -12.65 -1.52
CA LEU A 103 -0.19 -12.61 -1.29
C LEU A 103 0.35 -11.17 -1.46
N TYR A 104 -0.17 -10.45 -2.44
CA TYR A 104 0.14 -9.04 -2.69
C TYR A 104 -1.08 -8.26 -3.14
N GLU A 105 -1.07 -6.97 -2.85
CA GLU A 105 -2.07 -6.02 -3.36
C GLU A 105 -1.59 -5.34 -4.63
N SER A 106 -2.51 -5.04 -5.55
CA SER A 106 -2.28 -4.33 -6.81
C SER A 106 -3.01 -2.98 -6.74
N LEU A 107 -2.29 -1.88 -6.98
CA LEU A 107 -2.86 -0.53 -6.97
C LEU A 107 -3.21 -0.05 -8.39
N VAL A 108 -2.45 -0.47 -9.39
CA VAL A 108 -2.70 -0.12 -10.78
C VAL A 108 -2.64 -1.39 -11.61
N THR A 109 -3.76 -1.78 -12.18
CA THR A 109 -3.83 -2.95 -13.05
C THR A 109 -3.00 -2.74 -14.32
N ARG A 110 -2.72 -3.83 -15.05
CA ARG A 110 -1.98 -3.78 -16.30
C ARG A 110 -2.56 -2.79 -17.33
N GLU A 111 -3.88 -2.76 -17.46
CA GLU A 111 -4.56 -1.86 -18.39
C GLU A 111 -4.44 -0.39 -17.93
N GLU A 112 -4.64 -0.15 -16.64
CA GLU A 112 -4.48 1.18 -16.05
C GLU A 112 -3.04 1.68 -16.19
N MET A 113 -2.05 0.80 -16.01
CA MET A 113 -0.62 1.12 -16.17
C MET A 113 -0.28 1.52 -17.60
N ALA A 114 -0.82 0.83 -18.60
CA ALA A 114 -0.60 1.14 -20.01
C ALA A 114 -1.09 2.56 -20.40
N LYS A 115 -2.06 3.10 -19.67
CA LYS A 115 -2.63 4.45 -19.87
C LYS A 115 -2.13 5.47 -18.83
N SER A 116 -1.34 5.03 -17.85
CA SER A 116 -0.93 5.87 -16.73
C SER A 116 0.04 6.96 -17.15
N ILE A 117 -0.08 8.11 -16.51
CA ILE A 117 0.83 9.24 -16.66
C ILE A 117 1.61 9.35 -15.36
N ASP A 118 2.94 9.26 -15.47
CA ASP A 118 3.85 9.46 -14.34
C ASP A 118 3.94 10.96 -13.99
N MET A 119 3.51 11.29 -12.77
CA MET A 119 3.54 12.64 -12.22
C MET A 119 4.55 12.77 -11.06
N GLY A 120 5.65 12.01 -11.14
CA GLY A 120 6.67 11.98 -10.09
C GLY A 120 6.29 11.01 -8.98
N GLN A 121 5.73 11.52 -7.88
CA GLN A 121 5.29 10.70 -6.74
C GLN A 121 3.93 10.02 -6.96
N TYR A 122 3.25 10.35 -8.05
CA TYR A 122 1.89 9.90 -8.33
C TYR A 122 1.79 9.27 -9.72
N TYR A 123 0.89 8.30 -9.86
CA TYR A 123 0.32 7.91 -11.14
C TYR A 123 -1.04 8.57 -11.31
N ARG A 124 -1.29 9.13 -12.49
CA ARG A 124 -2.60 9.59 -12.92
C ARG A 124 -3.09 8.71 -14.04
N ILE A 125 -4.23 8.05 -13.84
CA ILE A 125 -4.91 7.27 -14.86
C ILE A 125 -6.07 8.10 -15.37
N PRO A 126 -5.98 8.65 -16.59
CA PRO A 126 -7.07 9.42 -17.15
C PRO A 126 -8.26 8.50 -17.44
N CYS A 127 -9.45 9.07 -17.39
CA CYS A 127 -10.63 8.39 -17.90
C CYS A 127 -10.45 8.08 -19.39
N ASP A 128 -11.00 6.94 -19.81
CA ASP A 128 -11.00 6.56 -21.20
C ASP A 128 -11.94 7.48 -22.00
N GLU A 129 -11.37 8.46 -22.71
CA GLU A 129 -12.12 9.46 -23.49
C GLU A 129 -12.61 8.91 -24.85
N ARG A 130 -12.59 7.59 -25.08
CA ARG A 130 -13.09 6.97 -26.33
C ARG A 130 -14.62 7.02 -26.45
N ASN A 131 -15.25 8.20 -26.34
CA ASN A 131 -16.61 8.60 -26.79
C ASN A 131 -17.65 7.46 -27.05
N LEU A 132 -17.80 6.50 -26.13
CA LEU A 132 -18.68 5.31 -26.28
C LEU A 132 -18.45 4.49 -27.57
N ASN A 133 -17.26 4.56 -28.18
CA ASN A 133 -17.00 3.88 -29.44
C ASN A 133 -16.55 2.43 -29.22
N TYR A 134 -17.48 1.48 -29.41
CA TYR A 134 -17.30 0.05 -29.16
C TYR A 134 -16.35 -0.65 -30.15
N ASP A 135 -16.05 -0.02 -31.30
CA ASP A 135 -15.26 -0.64 -32.37
C ASP A 135 -13.83 -1.02 -31.94
N LYS A 136 -13.25 -0.30 -30.97
CA LYS A 136 -11.90 -0.56 -30.44
C LYS A 136 -11.80 -1.71 -29.44
N PHE A 137 -12.92 -2.36 -29.08
CA PHE A 137 -12.87 -3.64 -28.34
C PHE A 137 -12.79 -4.85 -29.28
N PHE A 138 -13.12 -4.69 -30.57
CA PHE A 138 -13.30 -5.82 -31.49
C PHE A 138 -12.32 -5.85 -32.68
N VAL A 139 -11.66 -4.73 -33.04
CA VAL A 139 -10.95 -4.65 -34.33
C VAL A 139 -9.43 -4.39 -34.23
N GLU A 140 -8.93 -3.65 -33.23
CA GLU A 140 -7.49 -3.35 -33.09
C GLU A 140 -7.05 -3.42 -31.62
N GLY A 141 -6.13 -4.33 -31.29
CA GLY A 141 -5.53 -4.43 -29.95
C GLY A 141 -4.38 -3.43 -29.77
N GLU A 142 -4.23 -2.88 -28.57
CA GLU A 142 -3.09 -2.04 -28.21
C GLU A 142 -1.90 -2.90 -27.74
N ASP A 143 -0.83 -2.97 -28.54
CA ASP A 143 0.39 -3.72 -28.23
C ASP A 143 1.06 -3.26 -26.92
N SER A 144 0.86 -2.01 -26.51
CA SER A 144 1.39 -1.44 -25.26
C SER A 144 0.84 -2.17 -24.02
N ILE A 145 -0.42 -2.62 -24.07
CA ILE A 145 -1.06 -3.34 -22.96
C ILE A 145 -0.37 -4.69 -22.74
N SER A 146 0.13 -5.34 -23.81
CA SER A 146 0.78 -6.65 -23.71
C SER A 146 2.12 -6.64 -22.96
N LYS A 147 2.76 -5.46 -22.90
CA LYS A 147 4.10 -5.26 -22.32
C LYS A 147 4.06 -4.61 -20.92
N ALA A 148 2.95 -3.99 -20.55
CA ALA A 148 2.80 -3.40 -19.23
C ALA A 148 2.76 -4.50 -18.16
N GLU A 149 3.35 -4.25 -17.00
CA GLU A 149 3.11 -5.02 -15.78
C GLU A 149 2.18 -4.20 -14.88
N ASP A 150 1.42 -4.87 -14.01
CA ASP A 150 0.62 -4.17 -13.00
C ASP A 150 1.52 -3.55 -11.93
N TYR A 151 1.13 -2.44 -11.31
CA TYR A 151 1.84 -1.88 -10.16
C TYR A 151 1.29 -2.48 -8.87
N ASN A 152 2.11 -3.31 -8.22
CA ASN A 152 1.72 -4.08 -7.06
C ASN A 152 2.79 -4.06 -5.95
N SER A 153 2.40 -4.56 -4.78
CA SER A 153 3.26 -4.53 -3.61
C SER A 153 4.43 -5.52 -3.67
N HIS A 154 4.52 -6.41 -4.66
CA HIS A 154 5.71 -7.26 -4.90
C HIS A 154 6.76 -6.57 -5.79
N ASN A 155 6.34 -5.77 -6.77
CA ASN A 155 7.25 -5.15 -7.74
C ASN A 155 7.57 -3.67 -7.46
N THR A 156 6.94 -3.06 -6.45
CA THR A 156 7.39 -1.77 -5.91
C THR A 156 8.68 -1.90 -5.09
N SER A 157 9.26 -0.77 -4.69
CA SER A 157 10.40 -0.71 -3.77
C SER A 157 10.10 -1.46 -2.46
N GLN A 158 10.90 -2.49 -2.16
CA GLN A 158 10.78 -3.28 -0.93
C GLN A 158 11.63 -2.67 0.18
N LEU A 159 11.00 -2.41 1.32
CA LEU A 159 11.69 -1.97 2.53
C LEU A 159 12.43 -3.15 3.17
N ASP A 160 13.63 -2.88 3.65
CA ASP A 160 14.31 -3.70 4.62
C ASP A 160 13.86 -3.34 6.05
N ILE A 161 14.42 -4.01 7.05
CA ILE A 161 14.08 -3.80 8.46
C ILE A 161 14.36 -2.35 8.86
N GLU A 162 15.50 -1.77 8.46
CA GLU A 162 15.86 -0.39 8.79
C GLU A 162 14.92 0.64 8.13
N GLY A 163 14.59 0.46 6.86
CA GLY A 163 13.64 1.29 6.13
C GLY A 163 12.24 1.23 6.76
N MET A 164 11.81 0.03 7.16
CA MET A 164 10.54 -0.16 7.86
C MET A 164 10.55 0.54 9.22
N LYS A 165 11.63 0.42 10.01
CA LYS A 165 11.75 1.13 11.30
C LYS A 165 11.67 2.64 11.13
N LYS A 166 12.37 3.21 10.15
CA LYS A 166 12.31 4.65 9.83
C LYS A 166 10.88 5.10 9.52
N LEU A 167 10.11 4.27 8.84
CA LEU A 167 8.73 4.57 8.48
C LEU A 167 7.77 4.41 9.67
N LEU A 168 7.93 3.37 10.48
CA LEU A 168 7.17 3.17 11.73
C LEU A 168 7.37 4.31 12.72
N LEU A 169 8.60 4.83 12.83
CA LEU A 169 8.92 5.97 13.70
C LEU A 169 8.24 7.29 13.26
N LYS A 170 7.60 7.36 12.10
CA LYS A 170 6.76 8.50 11.72
C LYS A 170 5.35 8.44 12.30
N LEU A 171 4.93 7.30 12.85
CA LEU A 171 3.57 7.10 13.35
C LEU A 171 3.47 7.55 14.80
N ASP A 172 2.51 8.44 15.10
CA ASP A 172 2.31 9.00 16.45
C ASP A 172 2.17 7.90 17.52
N ILE A 173 1.38 6.86 17.25
CA ILE A 173 1.19 5.73 18.20
C ILE A 173 2.50 5.03 18.56
N ILE A 174 3.46 4.93 17.62
CA ILE A 174 4.75 4.30 17.86
C ILE A 174 5.64 5.23 18.68
N GLN A 175 5.64 6.53 18.36
CA GLN A 175 6.40 7.52 19.11
C GLN A 175 5.90 7.65 20.56
N GLU A 176 4.58 7.72 20.75
CA GLU A 176 3.95 7.76 22.06
C GLU A 176 4.28 6.52 22.89
N ASP A 177 4.23 5.34 22.28
CA ASP A 177 4.56 4.09 22.97
C ASP A 177 6.03 4.03 23.40
N ILE A 178 6.95 4.35 22.49
CA ILE A 178 8.39 4.26 22.77
C ILE A 178 8.82 5.28 23.83
N ASN A 179 8.23 6.47 23.84
CA ASN A 179 8.53 7.48 24.86
C ASN A 179 7.98 7.14 26.25
N ASN A 180 7.04 6.19 26.33
CA ASN A 180 6.42 5.73 27.58
C ASN A 180 7.00 4.39 28.11
N LEU A 181 7.93 3.77 27.38
CA LEU A 181 8.68 2.57 27.80
C LEU A 181 9.85 2.93 28.72
#